data_AF-A0A0N5ANT8-F1
#
_entry.id   AF-A0A0N5ANT8-F1
#
_cell.length_a   1.000
_cell.length_b   1.000
_cell.length_c   1.000
_cell.angle_alpha   90.00
_cell.angle_beta   90.00
_cell.angle_gamma   90.00
#
_symmetry.space_group_name_H-M   'P 1'
#
loop_
_entity.id
_entity.type
_entity.pdbx_description
1 polymer ?
#
loop_
_entity_poly.entity_id
_entity_poly.type
_entity_poly.pdbx_seq_one_letter_code
_entity_poly.pdbx_strand_id
1 'polypeptide(L)'
;MKQYIKLVRVLVPQLLVVILFILYVVAGSAIFVMLDEKIANETFTEVLLFSFTTLTTIGYGNISPATKSSQLFCIAFSIVGIPMALLTLANLGKYLTKVYWLMLVCFGKVSCQNANMPLPTTITLLLVTFAFGSFFFYETGRGFTVDDIYFSVISFSTVGFGDRKPSADNPWMLMGMVLYLIWGMILMTTLFAAISVYLRAVFSFLSINF
;
A
#
# COMPACT_ATOMS: atom_id res chain seq x y z
N MET A 1 26.39 -20.46 -9.92
CA MET A 1 26.31 -20.61 -8.44
C MET A 1 26.46 -19.28 -7.67
N LYS A 2 27.49 -18.45 -7.90
CA LYS A 2 27.71 -17.17 -7.17
C LYS A 2 26.60 -16.10 -7.36
N GLN A 3 25.97 -16.02 -8.54
CA GLN A 3 24.85 -15.10 -8.79
C GLN A 3 23.55 -15.51 -8.05
N TYR A 4 23.25 -16.82 -7.99
CA TYR A 4 22.09 -17.33 -7.26
C TYR A 4 22.20 -17.04 -5.75
N ILE A 5 23.38 -17.23 -5.15
CA ILE A 5 23.62 -16.92 -3.73
C ILE A 5 23.44 -15.42 -3.44
N LYS A 6 23.88 -14.54 -4.34
CA LYS A 6 23.64 -13.09 -4.21
C LYS A 6 22.16 -12.74 -4.31
N LEU A 7 21.43 -13.36 -5.24
CA LEU A 7 19.99 -13.15 -5.42
C LEU A 7 19.20 -13.62 -4.19
N VAL A 8 19.49 -14.82 -3.70
CA VAL A 8 18.87 -15.40 -2.49
C VAL A 8 19.14 -14.52 -1.26
N ARG A 9 20.38 -14.06 -1.06
CA ARG A 9 20.73 -13.17 0.08
C ARG A 9 19.95 -11.84 0.05
N VAL A 10 19.52 -11.37 -1.12
CA VAL A 10 18.73 -10.14 -1.26
C VAL A 10 17.23 -10.40 -1.14
N LEU A 11 16.70 -11.50 -1.71
CA LEU A 11 15.27 -11.81 -1.73
C LEU A 11 14.77 -12.35 -0.39
N VAL A 12 15.51 -13.27 0.25
CA VAL A 12 15.09 -13.96 1.49
C VAL A 12 14.72 -13.00 2.63
N PRO A 13 15.54 -12.00 3.01
CA PRO A 13 15.17 -11.10 4.11
C PRO A 13 13.92 -10.29 3.78
N GLN A 14 13.66 -10.01 2.51
CA GLN A 14 12.50 -9.21 2.10
C GLN A 14 11.22 -10.04 2.13
N LEU A 15 11.26 -11.29 1.66
CA LEU A 15 10.15 -12.24 1.83
C LEU A 15 9.87 -12.52 3.32
N LEU A 16 10.92 -12.64 4.13
CA LEU A 16 10.80 -12.84 5.57
C LEU A 16 10.07 -11.66 6.23
N VAL A 17 10.42 -10.41 5.90
CA VAL A 17 9.72 -9.22 6.43
C VAL A 17 8.25 -9.20 6.02
N VAL A 18 7.92 -9.56 4.77
CA VAL A 18 6.53 -9.66 4.30
C VAL A 18 5.76 -10.71 5.08
N ILE A 19 6.34 -11.90 5.28
CA ILE A 19 5.71 -12.99 6.05
C ILE A 19 5.51 -12.55 7.50
N LEU A 20 6.53 -11.96 8.13
CA LEU A 20 6.41 -11.43 9.50
C LEU A 20 5.32 -10.38 9.60
N PHE A 21 5.21 -9.47 8.63
CA PHE A 21 4.17 -8.45 8.62
C PHE A 21 2.76 -9.05 8.51
N ILE A 22 2.57 -10.06 7.64
CA ILE A 22 1.29 -10.78 7.53
C ILE A 22 0.95 -11.47 8.86
N LEU A 23 1.90 -12.20 9.46
CA LEU A 23 1.70 -12.86 10.74
C LEU A 23 1.38 -11.87 11.85
N TYR A 24 2.05 -10.71 11.85
CA TYR A 24 1.82 -9.64 12.82
C TYR A 24 0.42 -9.04 12.70
N VAL A 25 -0.06 -8.81 11.47
CA VAL A 25 -1.44 -8.36 11.22
C VAL A 25 -2.45 -9.40 11.73
N VAL A 26 -2.29 -10.68 11.37
CA VAL A 26 -3.22 -11.75 11.78
C VAL A 26 -3.25 -11.91 13.31
N ALA A 27 -2.09 -11.92 13.96
CA ALA A 27 -1.99 -11.99 15.41
C ALA A 27 -2.62 -10.77 16.09
N GLY A 28 -2.37 -9.57 15.57
CA GLY A 28 -2.98 -8.34 16.05
C GLY A 28 -4.50 -8.37 15.96
N SER A 29 -5.05 -8.80 14.83
CA SER A 29 -6.49 -8.94 14.63
C SER A 29 -7.13 -9.92 15.61
N ALA A 30 -6.49 -11.06 15.86
CA ALA A 30 -6.97 -12.03 16.84
C ALA A 30 -7.00 -11.43 18.26
N ILE A 31 -5.96 -10.67 18.64
CA ILE A 31 -5.91 -10.00 19.95
C ILE A 31 -6.98 -8.91 20.06
N PHE A 32 -7.24 -8.13 19.01
CA PHE A 32 -8.30 -7.13 19.00
C PHE A 32 -9.69 -7.74 19.23
N VAL A 33 -9.99 -8.87 18.58
CA VAL A 33 -11.24 -9.62 18.81
C VAL A 33 -11.37 -10.11 20.25
N MET A 34 -10.26 -10.49 20.89
CA MET A 34 -10.27 -10.95 22.29
C MET A 34 -10.38 -9.80 23.31
N LEU A 35 -9.89 -8.60 22.98
CA LEU A 35 -9.81 -7.47 23.91
C LEU A 35 -11.01 -6.52 23.86
N ASP A 36 -11.77 -6.52 22.78
CA ASP A 36 -12.84 -5.56 22.53
C ASP A 36 -14.08 -6.23 21.95
N GLU A 37 -15.14 -6.34 22.77
CA GLU A 37 -16.41 -6.96 22.35
C GLU A 37 -17.04 -6.26 21.15
N LYS A 38 -16.83 -4.94 20.98
CA LYS A 38 -17.35 -4.21 19.82
C LYS A 38 -16.67 -4.67 18.54
N ILE A 39 -15.35 -4.87 18.59
CA ILE A 39 -14.57 -5.39 17.45
C ILE A 39 -14.88 -6.88 17.24
N ALA A 40 -15.16 -7.64 18.30
CA ALA A 40 -15.51 -9.06 18.21
C ALA A 40 -16.82 -9.32 17.46
N ASN A 41 -17.72 -8.33 17.39
CA ASN A 41 -18.97 -8.41 16.64
C ASN A 41 -18.79 -8.22 15.13
N GLU A 42 -17.62 -7.75 14.68
CA GLU A 42 -17.30 -7.60 13.26
C GLU A 42 -16.79 -8.93 12.67
N THR A 43 -16.84 -9.07 11.34
CA THR A 43 -16.26 -10.24 10.68
C THR A 43 -14.74 -10.23 10.81
N PHE A 44 -14.11 -11.40 10.98
CA PHE A 44 -12.66 -11.46 11.17
C PHE A 44 -11.89 -10.86 9.97
N THR A 45 -12.45 -10.92 8.77
CA THR A 45 -11.88 -10.30 7.57
C THR A 45 -11.95 -8.77 7.61
N GLU A 46 -13.01 -8.18 8.15
CA GLU A 46 -13.08 -6.74 8.42
C GLU A 46 -12.09 -6.32 9.51
N VAL A 47 -11.90 -7.14 10.55
CA VAL A 47 -10.89 -6.86 11.60
C VAL A 47 -9.45 -6.97 11.05
N LEU A 48 -9.20 -7.89 10.11
CA LEU A 48 -7.93 -7.98 9.38
C LEU A 48 -7.69 -6.72 8.53
N LEU A 49 -8.72 -6.25 7.82
CA LEU A 49 -8.64 -5.00 7.06
C LEU A 49 -8.40 -3.80 7.98
N PHE A 50 -9.10 -3.73 9.11
CA PHE A 50 -8.85 -2.72 10.16
C PHE A 50 -7.39 -2.75 10.61
N SER A 51 -6.87 -3.93 10.99
CA SER A 51 -5.50 -4.06 11.48
C SER A 51 -4.47 -3.67 10.42
N PHE A 52 -4.67 -4.12 9.18
CA PHE A 52 -3.83 -3.72 8.04
C PHE A 52 -3.86 -2.20 7.83
N THR A 53 -5.05 -1.62 7.71
CA THR A 53 -5.23 -0.18 7.43
C THR A 53 -4.74 0.71 8.57
N THR A 54 -4.81 0.26 9.83
CA THR A 54 -4.17 0.93 10.97
C THR A 54 -2.66 0.97 10.80
N LEU A 55 -2.02 -0.16 10.48
CA LEU A 55 -0.56 -0.24 10.33
C LEU A 55 -0.03 0.48 9.09
N THR A 56 -0.82 0.52 8.01
CA THR A 56 -0.48 1.30 6.81
C THR A 56 -0.94 2.75 6.91
N THR A 57 -1.35 3.19 8.10
CA THR A 57 -1.77 4.56 8.42
C THR A 57 -2.90 5.11 7.55
N ILE A 58 -3.72 4.24 6.95
CA ILE A 58 -4.94 4.64 6.25
C ILE A 58 -6.03 4.91 7.30
N GLY A 59 -6.29 3.93 8.18
CA GLY A 59 -7.17 4.08 9.33
C GLY A 59 -8.59 4.60 9.05
N TYR A 60 -9.41 3.84 8.31
CA TYR A 60 -10.77 4.26 7.91
C TYR A 60 -11.71 4.69 9.07
N GLY A 61 -11.46 4.22 10.29
CA GLY A 61 -12.22 4.68 11.47
C GLY A 61 -13.61 4.05 11.64
N ASN A 62 -14.14 3.28 10.68
CA ASN A 62 -15.40 2.54 10.83
C ASN A 62 -15.33 1.52 11.98
N ILE A 63 -14.18 0.85 12.11
CA ILE A 63 -13.84 -0.02 13.25
C ILE A 63 -12.77 0.70 14.05
N SER A 64 -12.97 0.79 15.37
CA SER A 64 -12.03 1.47 16.27
C SER A 64 -12.06 0.87 17.67
N PRO A 65 -10.92 0.88 18.39
CA PRO A 65 -10.84 0.41 19.77
C PRO A 65 -11.72 1.24 20.71
N ALA A 66 -12.71 0.61 21.32
CA ALA A 66 -13.68 1.23 22.22
C ALA A 66 -13.28 1.15 23.69
N THR A 67 -12.47 0.16 24.08
CA THR A 67 -12.03 -0.06 25.47
C THR A 67 -10.64 0.51 25.74
N LYS A 68 -10.33 0.80 27.01
CA LYS A 68 -8.99 1.28 27.40
C LYS A 68 -7.89 0.25 27.15
N SER A 69 -8.20 -1.04 27.33
CA SER A 69 -7.28 -2.13 27.02
C SER A 69 -7.00 -2.23 25.53
N SER A 70 -8.03 -2.18 24.68
CA SER A 70 -7.86 -2.25 23.23
C SER A 70 -7.17 -1.00 22.66
N GLN A 71 -7.41 0.18 23.24
CA GLN A 71 -6.67 1.41 22.93
C GLN A 71 -5.18 1.31 23.30
N LEU A 72 -4.86 0.82 24.50
CA LEU A 72 -3.45 0.65 24.92
C LEU A 72 -2.73 -0.38 24.03
N PHE A 73 -3.41 -1.48 23.69
CA PHE A 73 -2.91 -2.45 22.73
C PHE A 73 -2.68 -1.82 21.34
N CYS A 74 -3.63 -1.02 20.84
CA CYS A 74 -3.50 -0.34 19.55
C CYS A 74 -2.26 0.57 19.49
N ILE A 75 -1.95 1.28 20.58
CA ILE A 75 -0.73 2.12 20.68
C ILE A 75 0.51 1.23 20.53
N ALA A 76 0.63 0.18 21.34
CA ALA A 76 1.78 -0.73 21.28
C ALA A 76 1.91 -1.43 19.92
N PHE A 77 0.77 -1.86 19.37
CA PHE A 77 0.66 -2.51 18.07
C PHE A 77 1.17 -1.61 16.93
N SER A 78 0.80 -0.33 16.96
CA SER A 78 1.17 0.66 15.95
C SER A 78 2.64 1.07 16.00
N ILE A 79 3.23 1.19 17.20
CA ILE A 79 4.66 1.56 17.37
C ILE A 79 5.59 0.60 16.62
N VAL A 80 5.28 -0.70 16.64
CA VAL A 80 6.09 -1.73 15.96
C VAL A 80 5.60 -1.96 14.52
N GLY A 81 4.28 -1.98 14.32
CA GLY A 81 3.70 -2.35 13.04
C GLY A 81 3.86 -1.29 11.94
N ILE A 82 3.79 0.01 12.27
CA ILE A 82 3.93 1.08 11.25
C ILE A 82 5.34 1.09 10.64
N PRO A 83 6.45 1.05 11.41
CA PRO A 83 7.79 0.94 10.83
C PRO A 83 7.95 -0.31 9.94
N MET A 84 7.37 -1.43 10.36
CA MET A 84 7.41 -2.69 9.59
C MET A 84 6.61 -2.57 8.28
N ALA A 85 5.44 -1.93 8.31
CA ALA A 85 4.63 -1.65 7.12
C ALA A 85 5.39 -0.74 6.13
N LEU A 86 5.96 0.37 6.62
CA LEU A 86 6.74 1.30 5.80
C LEU A 86 7.95 0.63 5.16
N LEU A 87 8.68 -0.20 5.91
CA LEU A 87 9.81 -0.97 5.38
C LEU A 87 9.36 -1.94 4.28
N THR A 88 8.23 -2.62 4.49
CA THR A 88 7.64 -3.55 3.52
C THR A 88 7.27 -2.81 2.24
N LEU A 89 6.53 -1.70 2.34
CA LEU A 89 6.12 -0.88 1.19
C LEU A 89 7.32 -0.29 0.44
N ALA A 90 8.34 0.20 1.15
CA ALA A 90 9.55 0.74 0.53
C ALA A 90 10.32 -0.33 -0.27
N ASN A 91 10.40 -1.56 0.25
CA ASN A 91 11.04 -2.67 -0.46
C ASN A 91 10.25 -3.09 -1.70
N LEU A 92 8.93 -3.21 -1.58
CA LEU A 92 8.04 -3.51 -2.71
C LEU A 92 8.14 -2.42 -3.81
N GLY A 93 8.19 -1.14 -3.44
CA GLY A 93 8.38 -0.05 -4.40
C GLY A 93 9.73 -0.09 -5.13
N LYS A 94 10.81 -0.50 -4.45
CA LYS A 94 12.11 -0.74 -5.10
C LYS A 94 12.05 -1.90 -6.10
N TYR A 95 11.32 -2.96 -5.78
CA TYR A 95 11.12 -4.07 -6.72
C TYR A 95 10.31 -3.65 -7.94
N LEU A 96 9.25 -2.86 -7.76
CA LEU A 96 8.46 -2.34 -8.87
C LEU A 96 9.33 -1.56 -9.87
N THR A 97 10.16 -0.64 -9.36
CA THR A 97 11.08 0.14 -10.21
C THR A 97 12.09 -0.77 -10.92
N LYS A 98 12.63 -1.80 -10.25
CA LYS A 98 13.55 -2.76 -10.89
C LYS A 98 12.86 -3.58 -11.99
N VAL A 99 11.66 -4.08 -11.74
CA VAL A 99 10.88 -4.84 -12.73
C VAL A 99 10.57 -3.96 -13.93
N TYR A 100 10.17 -2.70 -13.71
CA TYR A 100 9.96 -1.74 -14.79
C TYR A 100 11.20 -1.57 -15.69
N TRP A 101 12.38 -1.33 -15.10
CA TRP A 101 13.62 -1.21 -15.86
C TRP A 101 14.00 -2.49 -16.58
N LEU A 102 13.84 -3.64 -15.92
CA LEU A 102 14.09 -4.94 -16.54
C LEU A 102 13.21 -5.13 -17.79
N MET A 103 11.92 -4.80 -17.70
CA MET A 103 11.00 -4.88 -18.83
C MET A 103 11.44 -3.97 -19.98
N LEU A 104 11.80 -2.71 -19.71
CA LEU A 104 12.27 -1.80 -20.76
C LEU A 104 13.55 -2.27 -21.46
N VAL A 105 14.47 -2.87 -20.70
CA VAL A 105 15.69 -3.47 -21.25
C VAL A 105 15.35 -4.69 -22.11
N CYS A 106 14.45 -5.56 -21.66
CA CYS A 106 13.97 -6.71 -22.45
C CYS A 106 13.28 -6.27 -23.75
N PHE A 107 12.60 -5.12 -23.76
CA PHE A 107 12.01 -4.52 -24.96
C PHE A 107 13.02 -3.70 -25.80
N GLY A 108 14.31 -3.67 -25.43
CA GLY A 108 15.36 -2.95 -26.16
C GLY A 108 15.21 -1.42 -26.16
N LYS A 109 14.39 -0.86 -25.27
CA LYS A 109 14.04 0.58 -25.31
C LYS A 109 15.06 1.49 -24.63
N VAL A 110 15.80 0.99 -23.63
CA VAL A 110 16.69 1.83 -22.81
C VAL A 110 17.90 1.03 -22.32
N SER A 111 19.10 1.62 -22.35
CA SER A 111 20.35 1.03 -21.82
C SER A 111 20.72 1.54 -20.42
N CYS A 112 20.21 2.71 -20.00
CA CYS A 112 20.56 3.35 -18.73
C CYS A 112 19.45 3.18 -17.70
N GLN A 113 19.80 2.68 -16.51
CA GLN A 113 18.87 2.54 -15.39
C GLN A 113 18.89 3.80 -14.53
N ASN A 114 17.78 4.53 -14.45
CA ASN A 114 17.62 5.58 -13.44
C ASN A 114 17.13 4.98 -12.12
N ALA A 115 17.52 5.60 -11.00
CA ALA A 115 17.12 5.12 -9.67
C ALA A 115 15.59 5.18 -9.44
N ASN A 116 14.90 6.10 -10.12
CA ASN A 116 13.46 6.31 -10.01
C ASN A 116 12.74 6.09 -11.35
N MET A 117 11.49 5.62 -11.27
CA MET A 117 10.60 5.55 -12.43
C MET A 117 10.29 6.97 -12.95
N PRO A 118 10.26 7.20 -14.28
CA PRO A 118 9.89 8.49 -14.85
C PRO A 118 8.46 8.93 -14.47
N LEU A 119 8.29 10.23 -14.20
CA LEU A 119 7.01 10.81 -13.78
C LEU A 119 5.83 10.48 -14.72
N PRO A 120 5.95 10.57 -16.07
CA PRO A 120 4.83 10.25 -16.96
C PRO A 120 4.37 8.80 -16.83
N THR A 121 5.29 7.85 -16.68
CA THR A 121 4.96 6.44 -16.51
C THR A 121 4.19 6.19 -15.23
N THR A 122 4.63 6.78 -14.11
CA THR A 122 3.94 6.63 -12.82
C THR A 122 2.52 7.18 -12.89
N ILE A 123 2.32 8.35 -13.53
CA ILE A 123 0.99 8.94 -13.73
C ILE A 123 0.12 8.01 -14.58
N THR A 124 0.64 7.48 -15.69
CA THR A 124 -0.11 6.54 -16.53
C THR A 124 -0.51 5.28 -15.76
N LEU A 125 0.40 4.67 -14.99
CA LEU A 125 0.09 3.50 -14.16
C LEU A 125 -0.96 3.80 -13.09
N LEU A 126 -0.92 4.98 -12.48
CA LEU A 126 -1.90 5.41 -11.49
C LEU A 126 -3.29 5.59 -12.11
N LEU A 127 -3.39 6.23 -13.28
CA LEU A 127 -4.65 6.38 -14.01
C LEU A 127 -5.26 5.03 -14.41
N VAL A 128 -4.44 4.09 -14.89
CA VAL A 128 -4.87 2.72 -15.20
C VAL A 128 -5.36 2.01 -13.94
N THR A 129 -4.68 2.23 -12.80
CA THR A 129 -5.08 1.65 -11.51
C THR A 129 -6.45 2.15 -11.06
N PHE A 130 -6.75 3.45 -11.21
CA PHE A 130 -8.08 3.99 -10.91
C PHE A 130 -9.17 3.41 -11.80
N ALA A 131 -8.91 3.29 -13.11
CA ALA A 131 -9.84 2.65 -14.04
C ALA A 131 -10.09 1.18 -13.68
N PHE A 132 -9.02 0.44 -13.33
CA PHE A 132 -9.11 -0.95 -12.92
C PHE A 132 -9.86 -1.11 -11.58
N GLY A 133 -9.61 -0.24 -10.60
CA GLY A 133 -10.29 -0.26 -9.30
C GLY A 133 -11.79 -0.06 -9.42
N SER A 134 -12.23 0.88 -10.26
CA SER A 134 -13.65 1.09 -10.55
C SER A 134 -14.30 -0.13 -11.24
N PHE A 135 -13.56 -0.84 -12.08
CA PHE A 135 -14.04 -2.10 -12.65
C PHE A 135 -14.09 -3.25 -11.62
N PHE A 136 -13.09 -3.35 -10.75
CA PHE A 136 -12.92 -4.46 -9.81
C PHE A 136 -13.86 -4.38 -8.60
N PHE A 137 -14.08 -3.17 -8.07
CA PHE A 137 -14.98 -2.93 -6.92
C PHE A 137 -16.37 -2.43 -7.35
N TYR A 138 -16.73 -2.67 -8.60
CA TYR A 138 -18.01 -2.31 -9.18
C TYR A 138 -19.17 -2.85 -8.33
N GLU A 139 -19.85 -1.98 -7.59
CA GLU A 139 -21.15 -2.33 -7.03
C GLU A 139 -22.14 -2.51 -8.17
N THR A 140 -22.78 -3.68 -8.22
CA THR A 140 -23.66 -4.09 -9.32
C THR A 140 -24.75 -3.03 -9.56
N GLY A 141 -24.64 -2.28 -10.66
CA GLY A 141 -25.66 -1.34 -11.12
C GLY A 141 -25.27 0.15 -11.16
N ARG A 142 -24.10 0.54 -10.65
CA ARG A 142 -23.57 1.90 -10.80
C ARG A 142 -22.31 1.83 -11.64
N GLY A 143 -22.31 2.44 -12.83
CA GLY A 143 -21.21 2.51 -13.81
C GLY A 143 -19.83 2.92 -13.26
N PHE A 144 -18.93 3.40 -14.11
CA PHE A 144 -17.75 4.12 -13.61
C PHE A 144 -18.22 5.31 -12.75
N THR A 145 -17.98 5.26 -11.45
CA THR A 145 -18.42 6.31 -10.53
C THR A 145 -17.24 7.11 -9.99
N VAL A 146 -17.46 8.40 -9.78
CA VAL A 146 -16.51 9.29 -9.08
C VAL A 146 -16.16 8.72 -7.70
N ASP A 147 -17.07 7.94 -7.12
CA ASP A 147 -16.97 7.34 -5.80
C ASP A 147 -15.84 6.31 -5.69
N ASP A 148 -15.61 5.50 -6.74
CA ASP A 148 -14.54 4.50 -6.78
C ASP A 148 -13.15 5.15 -6.86
N ILE A 149 -13.05 6.22 -7.66
CA ILE A 149 -11.83 7.01 -7.78
C ILE A 149 -11.59 7.74 -6.46
N TYR A 150 -12.63 8.32 -5.87
CA TYR A 150 -12.57 9.01 -4.59
C TYR A 150 -12.05 8.06 -3.50
N PHE A 151 -12.63 6.87 -3.37
CA PHE A 151 -12.14 5.82 -2.47
C PHE A 151 -10.66 5.52 -2.69
N SER A 152 -10.26 5.33 -3.95
CA SER A 152 -8.89 4.99 -4.31
C SER A 152 -7.91 6.10 -3.94
N VAL A 153 -8.22 7.36 -4.27
CA VAL A 153 -7.37 8.52 -3.96
C VAL A 153 -7.24 8.71 -2.46
N ILE A 154 -8.34 8.70 -1.71
CA ILE A 154 -8.36 8.87 -0.25
C ILE A 154 -7.63 7.72 0.46
N SER A 155 -7.72 6.50 -0.07
CA SER A 155 -7.02 5.35 0.51
C SER A 155 -5.53 5.36 0.20
N PHE A 156 -5.14 5.59 -1.06
CA PHE A 156 -3.73 5.53 -1.46
C PHE A 156 -2.90 6.71 -0.93
N SER A 157 -3.53 7.86 -0.73
CA SER A 157 -2.93 9.01 -0.05
C SER A 157 -2.91 8.89 1.48
N THR A 158 -3.40 7.77 2.01
CA THR A 158 -3.50 7.49 3.45
C THR A 158 -4.28 8.55 4.23
N VAL A 159 -5.30 9.15 3.60
CA VAL A 159 -6.24 10.06 4.28
C VAL A 159 -7.32 9.27 5.01
N GLY A 160 -7.89 8.26 4.33
CA GLY A 160 -8.74 7.24 4.94
C GLY A 160 -9.98 7.73 5.70
N PHE A 161 -10.86 8.51 5.06
CA PHE A 161 -12.10 8.97 5.71
C PHE A 161 -13.06 7.85 6.14
N GLY A 162 -13.03 6.70 5.46
CA GLY A 162 -13.88 5.53 5.77
C GLY A 162 -15.37 5.71 5.48
N ASP A 163 -15.75 6.83 4.86
CA ASP A 163 -17.11 7.09 4.38
C ASP A 163 -17.51 6.16 3.23
N ARG A 164 -16.52 5.69 2.45
CA ARG A 164 -16.71 4.71 1.38
C ARG A 164 -15.58 3.69 1.40
N LYS A 165 -15.94 2.41 1.34
CA LYS A 165 -15.05 1.29 1.04
C LYS A 165 -15.90 0.09 0.63
N PRO A 166 -15.38 -0.81 -0.22
CA PRO A 166 -15.97 -2.13 -0.38
C PRO A 166 -16.02 -2.85 0.98
N SER A 167 -17.09 -3.60 1.25
CA SER A 167 -17.09 -4.53 2.38
C SER A 167 -16.04 -5.61 2.16
N ALA A 168 -15.46 -6.16 3.21
CA ALA A 168 -14.46 -7.21 3.19
C ALA A 168 -15.02 -8.54 3.73
N ASP A 169 -16.32 -8.80 3.56
CA ASP A 169 -17.01 -9.97 4.14
C ASP A 169 -16.44 -11.32 3.66
N ASN A 170 -15.86 -11.35 2.47
CA ASN A 170 -15.28 -12.55 1.86
C ASN A 170 -13.74 -12.50 1.87
N PRO A 171 -13.04 -13.60 2.19
CA PRO A 171 -11.57 -13.65 2.15
C PRO A 171 -10.96 -13.27 0.80
N TRP A 172 -11.62 -13.61 -0.31
CA TRP A 172 -11.20 -13.23 -1.66
C TRP A 172 -11.29 -11.72 -1.90
N MET A 173 -12.33 -11.08 -1.36
CA MET A 173 -12.53 -9.63 -1.45
C MET A 173 -11.50 -8.90 -0.59
N LEU A 174 -11.27 -9.38 0.64
CA LEU A 174 -10.18 -8.89 1.50
C LEU A 174 -8.83 -8.96 0.78
N MET A 175 -8.49 -10.12 0.20
CA MET A 175 -7.23 -10.29 -0.54
C MET A 175 -7.13 -9.30 -1.70
N GLY A 176 -8.19 -9.14 -2.49
CA GLY A 176 -8.25 -8.16 -3.58
C GLY A 176 -8.05 -6.72 -3.09
N MET A 177 -8.71 -6.33 -2.00
CA MET A 177 -8.57 -5.01 -1.38
C MET A 177 -7.15 -4.75 -0.87
N VAL A 178 -6.57 -5.69 -0.11
CA VAL A 178 -5.21 -5.54 0.43
C VAL A 178 -4.21 -5.42 -0.72
N LEU A 179 -4.31 -6.25 -1.76
CA LEU A 179 -3.43 -6.16 -2.93
C LEU A 179 -3.60 -4.83 -3.68
N TYR A 180 -4.84 -4.37 -3.86
CA TYR A 180 -5.14 -3.10 -4.52
C TYR A 180 -4.58 -1.91 -3.72
N LEU A 181 -4.76 -1.90 -2.40
CA LEU A 181 -4.23 -0.88 -1.51
C LEU A 181 -2.71 -0.88 -1.49
N ILE A 182 -2.05 -2.05 -1.38
CA ILE A 182 -0.59 -2.17 -1.46
C ILE A 182 -0.08 -1.61 -2.78
N TRP A 183 -0.69 -2.02 -3.90
CA TRP A 183 -0.32 -1.55 -5.23
C TRP A 183 -0.46 -0.03 -5.37
N GLY A 184 -1.60 0.53 -4.96
CA GLY A 184 -1.85 1.96 -5.02
C GLY A 184 -0.93 2.79 -4.12
N MET A 185 -0.66 2.34 -2.89
CA MET A 185 0.29 2.99 -2.00
C MET A 185 1.72 2.97 -2.55
N ILE A 186 2.13 1.88 -3.20
CA ILE A 186 3.42 1.83 -3.91
C ILE A 186 3.46 2.88 -5.03
N LEU A 187 2.40 2.96 -5.85
CA LEU A 187 2.35 3.97 -6.92
C LEU A 187 2.38 5.39 -6.36
N MET A 188 1.64 5.68 -5.28
CA MET A 188 1.67 6.99 -4.62
C MET A 188 3.04 7.35 -4.04
N THR A 189 3.71 6.41 -3.38
CA THR A 189 5.08 6.66 -2.87
C THR A 189 6.07 6.91 -4.01
N THR A 190 5.97 6.18 -5.12
CA THR A 190 6.80 6.44 -6.31
C THR A 190 6.46 7.77 -6.99
N LEU A 191 5.19 8.20 -6.96
CA LEU A 191 4.77 9.51 -7.46
C LEU A 191 5.41 10.63 -6.66
N PHE A 192 5.36 10.56 -5.32
CA PHE A 192 6.04 11.54 -4.46
C PHE A 192 7.54 11.56 -4.71
N ALA A 193 8.18 10.40 -4.89
CA ALA A 193 9.60 10.32 -5.22
C ALA A 193 9.90 10.99 -6.57
N ALA A 194 9.10 10.73 -7.61
CA ALA A 194 9.27 11.33 -8.93
C ALA A 194 9.07 12.85 -8.93
N ILE A 195 8.02 13.34 -8.26
CA ILE A 195 7.77 14.78 -8.07
C ILE A 195 8.94 15.43 -7.33
N SER A 196 9.48 14.79 -6.29
CA SER A 196 10.62 15.33 -5.53
C SER A 196 11.88 15.50 -6.38
N VAL A 197 12.09 14.65 -7.38
CA VAL A 197 13.22 14.77 -8.32
C VAL A 197 12.96 15.89 -9.31
N TYR A 198 11.74 15.98 -9.83
CA TYR A 198 11.34 17.06 -10.74
C TYR A 198 11.48 18.44 -10.08
N LEU A 199 10.97 18.61 -8.86
CA LEU A 199 11.07 19.86 -8.11
C LEU A 199 12.52 20.26 -7.87
N ARG A 200 13.41 19.30 -7.56
CA ARG A 200 14.84 19.55 -7.40
C ARG A 200 15.50 20.02 -8.71
N ALA A 201 15.11 19.43 -9.84
CA ALA A 201 15.61 19.85 -11.14
C ALA A 201 15.16 21.28 -11.49
N VAL A 202 13.89 21.61 -11.26
CA VAL A 202 13.35 22.97 -11.46
C VAL A 202 14.07 23.97 -10.56
N PHE A 203 14.24 23.64 -9.27
CA PHE A 203 14.95 24.52 -8.33
C PHE A 203 16.41 24.75 -8.75
N SER A 204 17.12 23.69 -9.14
CA SER A 204 18.50 23.81 -9.63
C SER A 204 18.61 24.62 -10.91
N PHE A 205 17.62 24.53 -11.81
CA PHE A 205 17.58 25.33 -13.03
C PHE A 205 17.34 26.81 -12.71
N LEU A 206 16.44 27.10 -11.77
CA LEU A 206 16.20 28.47 -11.32
C LEU A 206 17.44 29.05 -10.63
N SER A 207 18.12 28.30 -9.76
CA SER A 207 19.31 28.78 -9.03
C SER A 207 20.55 29.00 -9.90
N ILE A 208 20.59 28.47 -11.13
CA ILE A 208 21.70 28.69 -12.08
C ILE A 208 21.42 29.93 -12.96
N ASN A 209 20.14 30.29 -13.14
CA ASN A 209 19.71 31.38 -14.03
C ASN A 209 19.42 32.70 -13.30
N PHE A 210 19.63 32.76 -11.98
CA PHE A 210 19.57 33.95 -11.13
C PHE A 210 20.85 34.02 -10.29
#